data_AF-A0A147B9U3-F1
#
_entry.id   AF-A0A147B9U3-F1
#
_cell.length_a   1.000
_cell.length_b   1.000
_cell.length_c   1.000
_cell.angle_alpha   90.00
_cell.angle_beta   90.00
_cell.angle_gamma   90.00
#
_symmetry.space_group_name_H-M   'P 1'
#
loop_
_entity.id
_entity.type
_entity.pdbx_description
1 polymer ?
#
loop_
_entity_poly.entity_id
_entity_poly.type
_entity_poly.pdbx_seq_one_letter_code
_entity_poly.pdbx_strand_id
1 'polypeptide(L)'
;KELALVLAEQPGLLGPKALYVFMGLSLARDEVCWLIRHCENPPTRAPARSRSLQGEDLIDRQLPELLFHMEELRGLVRRYAQIFQLYYVQYLSGFDAPALDLLLQQLSGIPEEDAALLSSACATIGALSPRQVEEKQTLDLRGLRLDWFRLQLHASAQRYPLTLRDHPQLAILMNTLVFHSKMVDYLDRVVVETSDLSIFCFFSRIFEDQFHLCLEFPAQTRYIIAFPLICSHFMNCTHELCPNERHHIGDRSLTLVNAFLD
;
A
#
# COMPACT_ATOMS: atom_id res chain seq x y z
N LYS A 1 -11.55 -11.67 2.96
CA LYS A 1 -12.32 -12.27 4.08
C LYS A 1 -11.45 -13.02 5.09
N GLU A 2 -10.98 -14.23 4.79
CA GLU A 2 -10.28 -15.08 5.79
C GLU A 2 -9.04 -14.40 6.39
N LEU A 3 -8.24 -13.72 5.56
CA LEU A 3 -7.09 -12.93 6.04
C LEU A 3 -7.49 -11.88 7.08
N ALA A 4 -8.58 -11.14 6.85
CA ALA A 4 -9.06 -10.11 7.77
C ALA A 4 -9.54 -10.72 9.09
N LEU A 5 -10.28 -11.84 9.03
CA LEU A 5 -10.78 -12.54 10.21
C LEU A 5 -9.64 -13.06 11.10
N VAL A 6 -8.67 -13.76 10.50
CA VAL A 6 -7.51 -14.29 11.23
C VAL A 6 -6.70 -13.18 11.89
N LEU A 7 -6.49 -12.05 11.19
CA LEU A 7 -5.75 -10.91 11.73
C LEU A 7 -6.54 -10.13 12.79
N ALA A 8 -7.87 -10.11 12.71
CA ALA A 8 -8.71 -9.51 13.74
C ALA A 8 -8.69 -10.33 15.03
N GLU A 9 -8.70 -11.67 14.93
CA GLU A 9 -8.58 -12.57 16.07
C GLU A 9 -7.17 -12.59 16.67
N GLN A 10 -6.14 -12.48 15.83
CA GLN A 10 -4.73 -12.49 16.23
C GLN A 10 -3.96 -11.28 15.69
N PRO A 11 -4.17 -10.07 16.25
CA PRO A 11 -3.52 -8.84 15.76
C PRO A 11 -1.99 -8.89 15.76
N GLY A 12 -1.37 -9.70 16.64
CA GLY A 12 0.07 -9.90 16.68
C GLY A 12 0.66 -10.47 15.38
N LEU A 13 -0.16 -11.13 14.55
CA LEU A 13 0.26 -11.61 13.23
C LEU A 13 0.50 -10.49 12.22
N LEU A 14 0.00 -9.27 12.47
CA LEU A 14 0.20 -8.13 11.58
C LEU A 14 1.68 -7.75 11.40
N GLY A 15 2.54 -8.00 12.40
CA GLY A 15 3.99 -7.88 12.26
C GLY A 15 4.55 -8.85 11.22
N PRO A 16 4.59 -10.17 11.51
CA PRO A 16 5.20 -11.16 10.61
C PRO A 16 4.43 -11.39 9.29
N LYS A 17 3.16 -10.97 9.19
CA LYS A 17 2.31 -11.15 7.98
C LYS A 17 1.99 -9.84 7.27
N ALA A 18 2.69 -8.74 7.59
CA ALA A 18 2.48 -7.43 6.97
C ALA A 18 2.44 -7.50 5.43
N LEU A 19 3.38 -8.23 4.83
CA LEU A 19 3.46 -8.38 3.37
C LEU A 19 2.17 -8.96 2.78
N TYR A 20 1.53 -9.92 3.44
CA TYR A 20 0.31 -10.56 2.93
C TYR A 20 -0.88 -9.59 2.96
N VAL A 21 -0.92 -8.69 3.95
CA VAL A 21 -1.92 -7.62 4.02
C VAL A 21 -1.79 -6.72 2.80
N PHE A 22 -0.58 -6.22 2.51
CA PHE A 22 -0.36 -5.30 1.40
C PHE A 22 -0.50 -5.97 0.03
N MET A 23 -0.11 -7.24 -0.10
CA MET A 23 -0.38 -8.03 -1.31
C MET A 23 -1.89 -8.20 -1.54
N GLY A 24 -2.64 -8.60 -0.52
CA GLY A 24 -4.09 -8.77 -0.62
C GLY A 24 -4.81 -7.47 -0.99
N LEU A 25 -4.40 -6.36 -0.39
CA LEU A 25 -4.88 -5.02 -0.71
C LEU A 25 -4.58 -4.63 -2.16
N SER A 26 -3.32 -4.80 -2.61
CA SER A 26 -2.91 -4.44 -3.98
C SER A 26 -3.65 -5.24 -5.03
N LEU A 27 -3.74 -6.56 -4.84
CA LEU A 27 -4.42 -7.45 -5.78
C LEU A 27 -5.91 -7.08 -5.89
N ALA A 28 -6.59 -6.87 -4.75
CA ALA A 28 -7.98 -6.46 -4.75
C ALA A 28 -8.17 -5.08 -5.42
N ARG A 29 -7.31 -4.11 -5.12
CA ARG A 29 -7.35 -2.77 -5.73
C ARG A 29 -7.21 -2.86 -7.24
N ASP A 30 -6.26 -3.65 -7.74
CA ASP A 30 -6.00 -3.78 -9.16
C ASP A 30 -7.21 -4.37 -9.91
N GLU A 31 -7.86 -5.39 -9.35
CA GLU A 31 -9.09 -5.97 -9.92
C GLU A 31 -10.27 -4.98 -9.90
N VAL A 32 -10.47 -4.25 -8.80
CA VAL A 32 -11.51 -3.21 -8.70
C VAL A 32 -11.29 -2.11 -9.74
N CYS A 33 -10.06 -1.61 -9.86
CA CYS A 33 -9.69 -0.61 -10.86
C CYS A 33 -9.86 -1.13 -12.30
N TRP A 34 -9.51 -2.41 -12.54
CA TRP A 34 -9.71 -3.04 -13.83
C TRP A 34 -11.20 -3.10 -14.17
N LEU A 35 -12.04 -3.60 -13.27
CA LEU A 35 -13.47 -3.76 -13.47
C LEU A 35 -14.13 -2.43 -13.82
N ILE A 36 -13.93 -1.40 -12.98
CA ILE A 36 -14.55 -0.08 -13.15
C ILE A 36 -14.24 0.53 -14.52
N ARG A 37 -12.98 0.44 -14.96
CA ARG A 37 -12.55 1.01 -16.26
C ARG A 37 -13.21 0.28 -17.43
N HIS A 38 -13.34 -1.04 -17.35
CA HIS A 38 -13.92 -1.85 -18.42
C HIS A 38 -15.45 -1.80 -18.43
N CYS A 39 -16.11 -1.57 -17.29
CA CYS A 39 -17.54 -1.31 -17.22
C CYS A 39 -17.93 -0.05 -18.01
N GLU A 40 -17.18 1.05 -17.86
CA GLU A 40 -17.42 2.27 -18.67
C GLU A 40 -16.92 2.14 -20.11
N ASN A 41 -15.84 1.40 -20.33
CA ASN A 41 -15.17 1.29 -21.64
C ASN A 41 -14.94 -0.18 -22.03
N PRO A 42 -16.01 -0.91 -22.39
CA PRO A 42 -15.91 -2.32 -22.72
C PRO A 42 -15.07 -2.54 -23.99
N PRO A 43 -14.24 -3.61 -24.04
CA PRO A 43 -13.38 -3.88 -25.18
C PRO A 43 -14.19 -4.19 -26.45
N THR A 44 -13.86 -3.52 -27.54
CA THR A 44 -14.60 -3.55 -28.82
C THR A 44 -14.40 -4.82 -29.66
N ARG A 45 -13.53 -5.75 -29.25
CA ARG A 45 -13.09 -6.90 -30.08
C ARG A 45 -13.93 -8.19 -29.96
N ALA A 46 -15.13 -8.15 -29.41
CA ALA A 46 -16.04 -9.30 -29.49
C ALA A 46 -16.88 -9.27 -30.79
N PRO A 47 -17.07 -10.41 -31.48
CA PRO A 47 -17.93 -10.47 -32.66
C PRO A 47 -19.37 -10.05 -32.32
N ALA A 48 -20.05 -9.43 -33.28
CA ALA A 48 -21.30 -8.69 -33.13
C ALA A 48 -22.48 -9.44 -32.45
N ARG A 49 -22.40 -10.76 -32.23
CA ARG A 49 -23.38 -11.56 -31.49
C ARG A 49 -23.23 -11.52 -29.95
N SER A 50 -22.14 -10.95 -29.41
CA SER A 50 -21.85 -10.92 -27.96
C SER A 50 -22.12 -9.56 -27.31
N ARG A 51 -22.47 -8.51 -28.06
CA ARG A 51 -22.72 -7.16 -27.53
C ARG A 51 -23.84 -7.08 -26.48
N SER A 52 -24.82 -7.97 -26.48
CA SER A 52 -25.87 -8.05 -25.46
C SER A 52 -25.46 -8.81 -24.19
N LEU A 53 -24.40 -9.64 -24.25
CA LEU A 53 -23.86 -10.42 -23.13
C LEU A 53 -22.73 -9.67 -22.40
N GLN A 54 -22.04 -8.76 -23.10
CA GLN A 54 -20.94 -7.95 -22.53
C GLN A 54 -21.35 -7.08 -21.33
N GLY A 55 -22.62 -6.67 -21.24
CA GLY A 55 -23.12 -5.89 -20.11
C GLY A 55 -23.30 -6.72 -18.84
N GLU A 56 -23.61 -8.01 -18.95
CA GLU A 56 -23.73 -8.92 -17.80
C GLU A 56 -22.36 -9.48 -17.38
N ASP A 57 -21.46 -9.70 -18.34
CA ASP A 57 -20.11 -10.24 -18.10
C ASP A 57 -19.23 -9.35 -17.19
N LEU A 58 -19.56 -8.05 -17.06
CA LEU A 58 -18.83 -7.07 -16.24
C LEU A 58 -19.61 -6.63 -14.98
N ILE A 59 -20.68 -7.35 -14.61
CA ILE A 59 -21.41 -7.08 -13.37
C ILE A 59 -20.92 -8.03 -12.28
N ASP A 60 -20.19 -7.50 -11.30
CA ASP A 60 -19.81 -8.23 -10.10
C ASP A 60 -20.76 -7.92 -8.93
N ARG A 61 -21.65 -8.88 -8.62
CA ARG A 61 -22.58 -8.77 -7.49
C ARG A 61 -21.91 -8.94 -6.12
N GLN A 62 -20.65 -9.39 -6.07
CA GLN A 62 -19.88 -9.59 -4.84
C GLN A 62 -18.84 -8.49 -4.61
N LEU A 63 -18.77 -7.49 -5.49
CA LEU A 63 -17.91 -6.33 -5.31
C LEU A 63 -18.07 -5.66 -3.93
N PRO A 64 -19.29 -5.48 -3.37
CA PRO A 64 -19.43 -4.92 -2.02
C PRO A 64 -18.69 -5.70 -0.93
N GLU A 65 -18.69 -7.04 -1.00
CA GLU A 65 -17.95 -7.90 -0.07
C GLU A 65 -16.44 -7.69 -0.17
N LEU A 66 -15.92 -7.56 -1.40
CA LEU A 66 -14.50 -7.29 -1.63
C LEU A 66 -14.09 -5.93 -1.05
N LEU A 67 -14.85 -4.88 -1.39
CA LEU A 67 -14.63 -3.52 -0.90
C LEU A 67 -14.64 -3.44 0.63
N PHE A 68 -15.60 -4.12 1.26
CA PHE A 68 -15.69 -4.18 2.71
C PHE A 68 -14.46 -4.83 3.34
N HIS A 69 -14.02 -5.99 2.83
CA HIS A 69 -12.84 -6.65 3.38
C HIS A 69 -11.54 -5.89 3.13
N MET A 70 -11.45 -5.09 2.07
CA MET A 70 -10.35 -4.14 1.89
C MET A 70 -10.34 -3.09 3.00
N GLU A 71 -11.50 -2.49 3.31
CA GLU A 71 -11.62 -1.52 4.41
C GLU A 71 -11.38 -2.14 5.79
N GLU A 72 -11.79 -3.39 6.02
CA GLU A 72 -11.44 -4.10 7.26
C GLU A 72 -9.93 -4.24 7.43
N LEU A 73 -9.21 -4.68 6.39
CA LEU A 73 -7.76 -4.79 6.44
C LEU A 73 -7.10 -3.43 6.69
N ARG A 74 -7.56 -2.38 6.01
CA ARG A 74 -7.08 -1.00 6.24
C ARG A 74 -7.35 -0.54 7.69
N GLY A 75 -8.52 -0.86 8.22
CA GLY A 75 -8.91 -0.59 9.61
C GLY A 75 -7.99 -1.31 10.60
N LEU A 76 -7.68 -2.57 10.37
CA LEU A 76 -6.75 -3.35 11.20
C LEU A 76 -5.34 -2.75 11.18
N VAL A 77 -4.82 -2.37 10.01
CA VAL A 77 -3.49 -1.74 9.90
C VAL A 77 -3.42 -0.44 10.70
N ARG A 78 -4.43 0.44 10.57
CA ARG A 78 -4.48 1.70 11.32
C ARG A 78 -4.61 1.47 12.83
N ARG A 79 -5.53 0.57 13.22
CA ARG A 79 -5.82 0.28 14.64
C ARG A 79 -4.60 -0.30 15.36
N TYR A 80 -3.84 -1.14 14.68
CA TYR A 80 -2.72 -1.88 15.25
C TYR A 80 -1.36 -1.43 14.68
N ALA A 81 -1.25 -0.18 14.21
CA ALA A 81 -0.02 0.36 13.63
C ALA A 81 1.20 0.17 14.53
N GLN A 82 1.02 0.29 15.85
CA GLN A 82 2.09 0.09 16.82
C GLN A 82 2.67 -1.34 16.80
N ILE A 83 1.87 -2.36 16.46
CA ILE A 83 2.34 -3.76 16.33
C ILE A 83 3.34 -3.87 15.18
N PHE A 84 3.06 -3.21 14.04
CA PHE A 84 3.99 -3.15 12.91
C PHE A 84 5.30 -2.48 13.34
N GLN A 85 5.20 -1.30 13.97
CA GLN A 85 6.38 -0.53 14.39
C GLN A 85 7.27 -1.33 15.36
N LEU A 86 6.69 -1.92 16.41
CA LEU A 86 7.44 -2.71 17.38
C LEU A 86 8.13 -3.91 16.74
N TYR A 87 7.41 -4.65 15.88
CA TYR A 87 7.97 -5.81 15.19
C TYR A 87 9.12 -5.42 14.26
N TYR A 88 8.93 -4.41 13.42
CA TYR A 88 9.91 -4.02 12.42
C TYR A 88 11.08 -3.22 12.97
N VAL A 89 10.93 -2.48 14.07
CA VAL A 89 12.07 -1.89 14.80
C VAL A 89 12.99 -2.99 15.32
N GLN A 90 12.44 -4.05 15.93
CA GLN A 90 13.23 -5.19 16.40
C GLN A 90 13.89 -5.95 15.25
N TYR A 91 13.19 -6.10 14.12
CA TYR A 91 13.75 -6.75 12.93
C TYR A 91 14.93 -5.94 12.36
N LEU A 92 14.73 -4.63 12.21
CA LEU A 92 15.73 -3.72 11.67
C LEU A 92 17.00 -3.68 12.54
N SER A 93 16.85 -3.50 13.85
CA SER A 93 18.00 -3.39 14.76
C SER A 93 18.63 -4.75 15.08
N GLY A 94 17.82 -5.80 15.16
CA GLY A 94 18.25 -7.13 15.62
C GLY A 94 18.73 -8.07 14.53
N PHE A 95 18.32 -7.87 13.28
CA PHE A 95 18.69 -8.73 12.15
C PHE A 95 19.21 -7.95 10.94
N ASP A 96 18.49 -6.94 10.45
CA ASP A 96 18.87 -6.27 9.20
C ASP A 96 20.19 -5.49 9.35
N ALA A 97 20.39 -4.77 10.46
CA ALA A 97 21.65 -4.08 10.73
C ALA A 97 22.86 -5.05 10.79
N PRO A 98 22.83 -6.11 11.61
CA PRO A 98 23.92 -7.09 11.64
C PRO A 98 24.16 -7.77 10.29
N ALA A 99 23.09 -8.08 9.54
CA ALA A 99 23.21 -8.69 8.21
C ALA A 99 23.86 -7.73 7.19
N LEU A 100 23.50 -6.44 7.24
CA LEU A 100 24.07 -5.42 6.38
C LEU A 100 25.54 -5.17 6.73
N ASP A 101 25.88 -5.09 8.01
CA ASP A 101 27.27 -4.94 8.47
C ASP A 101 28.16 -6.10 8.00
N LEU A 102 27.68 -7.35 8.15
CA LEU A 102 28.40 -8.52 7.68
C LEU A 102 28.61 -8.49 6.16
N LEU A 103 27.60 -8.08 5.41
CA LEU A 103 27.68 -7.99 3.96
C LEU A 103 28.65 -6.88 3.53
N LEU A 104 28.66 -5.75 4.24
CA LEU A 104 29.61 -4.66 3.99
C LEU A 104 31.06 -5.10 4.15
N GLN A 105 31.37 -5.90 5.17
CA GLN A 105 32.71 -6.43 5.39
C GLN A 105 33.20 -7.35 4.24
N GLN A 106 32.26 -7.94 3.48
CA GLN A 106 32.55 -8.80 2.34
C GLN A 106 32.68 -8.04 1.02
N LEU A 107 32.19 -6.80 0.97
CA LEU A 107 32.33 -5.94 -0.21
C LEU A 107 33.75 -5.38 -0.27
N SER A 108 34.38 -5.51 -1.44
CA SER A 108 35.71 -4.97 -1.70
C SER A 108 35.66 -4.05 -2.93
N GLY A 109 36.46 -2.98 -2.92
CA GLY A 109 36.53 -2.06 -4.05
C GLY A 109 35.31 -1.14 -4.25
N ILE A 110 34.43 -1.03 -3.25
CA ILE A 110 33.32 -0.08 -3.29
C ILE A 110 33.84 1.36 -3.06
N PRO A 111 33.25 2.37 -3.71
CA PRO A 111 33.59 3.76 -3.46
C PRO A 111 33.31 4.16 -2.01
N GLU A 112 34.15 5.04 -1.46
CA GLU A 112 34.06 5.50 -0.06
C GLU A 112 32.70 6.14 0.25
N GLU A 113 32.15 6.92 -0.68
CA GLU A 113 30.84 7.56 -0.54
C GLU A 113 29.72 6.53 -0.35
N ASP A 114 29.68 5.49 -1.19
CA ASP A 114 28.65 4.43 -1.10
C ASP A 114 28.85 3.56 0.15
N ALA A 115 30.10 3.30 0.54
CA ALA A 115 30.41 2.62 1.80
C ALA A 115 29.90 3.42 3.00
N ALA A 116 30.05 4.75 2.96
CA ALA A 116 29.56 5.65 3.99
C ALA A 116 28.01 5.67 4.04
N LEU A 117 27.32 5.65 2.88
CA LEU A 117 25.86 5.55 2.84
C LEU A 117 25.36 4.26 3.49
N LEU A 118 25.96 3.12 3.16
CA LEU A 118 25.55 1.83 3.72
C LEU A 118 25.90 1.71 5.22
N SER A 119 27.05 2.27 5.63
CA SER A 119 27.45 2.33 7.05
C SER A 119 26.50 3.24 7.86
N SER A 120 26.10 4.37 7.29
CA SER A 120 25.11 5.28 7.88
C SER A 120 23.74 4.62 8.01
N ALA A 121 23.32 3.85 7.00
CA ALA A 121 22.08 3.06 7.07
C ALA A 121 22.14 2.03 8.20
N CYS A 122 23.25 1.28 8.32
CA CYS A 122 23.48 0.30 9.39
C CYS A 122 23.42 0.97 10.79
N ALA A 123 24.11 2.10 10.97
CA ALA A 123 24.09 2.84 12.22
C ALA A 123 22.68 3.36 12.57
N THR A 124 21.97 3.89 11.58
CA THR A 124 20.61 4.42 11.75
C THR A 124 19.63 3.35 12.21
N ILE A 125 19.61 2.18 11.54
CA ILE A 125 18.69 1.11 11.88
C ILE A 125 19.12 0.34 13.13
N GLY A 126 20.42 0.22 13.39
CA GLY A 126 20.98 -0.40 14.59
C GLY A 126 20.71 0.41 15.86
N ALA A 127 20.51 1.72 15.74
CA ALA A 127 20.14 2.60 16.84
C ALA A 127 18.63 2.57 17.18
N LEU A 128 17.80 1.91 16.36
CA LEU A 128 16.37 1.80 16.63
C LEU A 128 16.12 0.92 17.85
N SER A 129 15.11 1.28 18.65
CA SER A 129 14.73 0.47 19.81
C SER A 129 13.21 0.50 20.07
N PRO A 130 12.63 -0.57 20.63
CA PRO A 130 11.21 -0.63 20.96
C PRO A 130 10.75 0.52 21.88
N ARG A 131 11.65 1.02 22.74
CA ARG A 131 11.38 2.14 23.64
C ARG A 131 10.95 3.40 22.89
N GLN A 132 11.55 3.68 21.73
CA GLN A 132 11.18 4.84 20.93
C GLN A 132 9.72 4.76 20.44
N VAL A 133 9.23 3.55 20.16
CA VAL A 133 7.85 3.30 19.75
C VAL A 133 6.89 3.40 20.95
N GLU A 134 7.29 2.87 22.11
CA GLU A 134 6.52 2.98 23.36
C GLU A 134 6.36 4.45 23.80
N GLU A 135 7.43 5.24 23.64
CA GLU A 135 7.46 6.68 23.91
C GLU A 135 6.81 7.53 22.80
N LYS A 136 6.30 6.90 21.73
CA LYS A 136 5.66 7.56 20.58
C LYS A 136 6.55 8.61 19.91
N GLN A 137 7.86 8.36 19.87
CA GLN A 137 8.79 9.21 19.14
C GLN A 137 8.49 9.16 17.63
N THR A 138 8.61 10.31 16.97
CA THR A 138 8.48 10.37 15.51
C THR A 138 9.77 9.85 14.88
N LEU A 139 9.71 8.65 14.32
CA LEU A 139 10.80 8.05 13.56
C LEU A 139 10.72 8.52 12.11
N ASP A 140 11.87 8.83 11.50
CA ASP A 140 11.96 9.25 10.10
C ASP A 140 13.12 8.53 9.41
N LEU A 141 12.78 7.65 8.48
CA LEU A 141 13.70 6.83 7.69
C LEU A 141 13.66 7.21 6.20
N ARG A 142 13.10 8.38 5.86
CA ARG A 142 13.06 8.87 4.47
C ARG A 142 14.46 9.08 3.89
N GLY A 143 15.39 9.60 4.70
CA GLY A 143 16.79 9.79 4.32
C GLY A 143 17.44 8.48 3.86
N LEU A 144 17.33 7.44 4.70
CA LEU A 144 17.83 6.10 4.39
C LEU A 144 17.27 5.56 3.07
N ARG A 145 15.95 5.65 2.87
CA ARG A 145 15.32 5.17 1.62
C ARG A 145 15.81 5.93 0.40
N LEU A 146 16.03 7.23 0.52
CA LEU A 146 16.55 8.07 -0.56
C LEU A 146 18.02 7.78 -0.84
N ASP A 147 18.83 7.50 0.20
CA ASP A 147 20.23 7.11 0.06
C ASP A 147 20.36 5.75 -0.64
N TRP A 148 19.49 4.79 -0.33
CA TRP A 148 19.42 3.55 -1.09
C TRP A 148 19.09 3.80 -2.58
N PHE A 149 18.21 4.76 -2.86
CA PHE A 149 17.90 5.11 -4.25
C PHE A 149 19.09 5.78 -4.96
N ARG A 150 19.84 6.66 -4.27
CA ARG A 150 21.08 7.26 -4.80
C ARG A 150 22.11 6.18 -5.14
N LEU A 151 22.32 5.22 -4.24
CA LEU A 151 23.24 4.11 -4.48
C LEU A 151 22.82 3.26 -5.68
N GLN A 152 21.53 2.95 -5.81
CA GLN A 152 21.02 2.26 -7.00
C GLN A 152 21.32 3.03 -8.30
N LEU A 153 21.23 4.36 -8.29
CA LEU A 153 21.58 5.19 -9.44
C LEU A 153 23.08 5.07 -9.77
N HIS A 154 23.94 5.21 -8.76
CA HIS A 154 25.40 5.08 -8.91
C HIS A 154 25.76 3.70 -9.48
N ALA A 155 25.27 2.64 -8.84
CA ALA A 155 25.60 1.26 -9.18
C ALA A 155 24.92 0.73 -10.46
N SER A 156 24.02 1.51 -11.05
CA SER A 156 23.45 1.25 -12.38
C SER A 156 24.20 1.97 -13.50
N ALA A 157 25.11 2.89 -13.17
CA ALA A 157 25.88 3.64 -14.15
C ALA A 157 26.97 2.76 -14.80
N GLN A 158 27.20 2.97 -16.10
CA GLN A 158 28.19 2.20 -16.84
C GLN A 158 29.60 2.48 -16.30
N ARG A 159 30.37 1.42 -16.00
CA ARG A 159 31.75 1.50 -15.47
C ARG A 159 31.85 2.08 -14.05
N TYR A 160 30.77 2.13 -13.29
CA TYR A 160 30.84 2.46 -11.88
C TYR A 160 31.48 1.30 -11.09
N PRO A 161 32.32 1.55 -10.05
CA PRO A 161 33.05 0.48 -9.37
C PRO A 161 32.16 -0.54 -8.64
N LEU A 162 31.03 -0.10 -8.10
CA LEU A 162 30.01 -0.98 -7.53
C LEU A 162 28.96 -1.33 -8.59
N THR A 163 28.68 -2.62 -8.79
CA THR A 163 27.59 -3.07 -9.69
C THR A 163 26.61 -3.96 -8.93
N LEU A 164 25.35 -3.55 -8.80
CA LEU A 164 24.33 -4.34 -8.07
C LEU A 164 24.02 -5.70 -8.71
N ARG A 165 24.27 -5.83 -10.02
CA ARG A 165 24.14 -7.12 -10.73
C ARG A 165 25.09 -8.18 -10.17
N ASP A 166 26.29 -7.78 -9.77
CA ASP A 166 27.31 -8.68 -9.22
C ASP A 166 27.11 -8.92 -7.71
N HIS A 167 26.29 -8.08 -7.06
CA HIS A 167 25.95 -8.15 -5.64
C HIS A 167 24.43 -8.27 -5.41
N PRO A 168 23.76 -9.32 -5.93
CA PRO A 168 22.31 -9.45 -5.81
C PRO A 168 21.83 -9.57 -4.35
N GLN A 169 22.66 -10.12 -3.47
CA GLN A 169 22.34 -10.23 -2.03
C GLN A 169 22.22 -8.86 -1.36
N LEU A 170 23.06 -7.88 -1.74
CA LEU A 170 22.96 -6.50 -1.25
C LEU A 170 21.62 -5.90 -1.68
N ALA A 171 21.25 -6.06 -2.96
CA ALA A 171 19.99 -5.54 -3.48
C ALA A 171 18.77 -6.16 -2.79
N ILE A 172 18.77 -7.48 -2.57
CA ILE A 172 17.69 -8.19 -1.88
C ILE A 172 17.58 -7.71 -0.43
N LEU A 173 18.71 -7.63 0.29
CA LEU A 173 18.73 -7.18 1.68
C LEU A 173 18.25 -5.74 1.79
N MET A 174 18.78 -4.83 0.97
CA MET A 174 18.40 -3.41 1.01
C MET A 174 16.94 -3.18 0.63
N ASN A 175 16.41 -3.90 -0.36
CA ASN A 175 14.99 -3.81 -0.71
C ASN A 175 14.08 -4.34 0.42
N THR A 176 14.49 -5.41 1.09
CA THR A 176 13.79 -5.97 2.26
C THR A 176 13.82 -4.97 3.42
N LEU A 177 14.99 -4.40 3.72
CA LEU A 177 15.19 -3.35 4.72
C LEU A 177 14.35 -2.12 4.42
N VAL A 178 14.27 -1.67 3.16
CA VAL A 178 13.39 -0.55 2.78
C VAL A 178 11.93 -0.88 3.07
N PHE A 179 11.47 -2.10 2.75
CA PHE A 179 10.12 -2.53 3.12
C PHE A 179 9.92 -2.48 4.65
N HIS A 180 10.86 -3.03 5.43
CA HIS A 180 10.81 -2.98 6.90
C HIS A 180 10.78 -1.55 7.43
N SER A 181 11.60 -0.65 6.88
CA SER A 181 11.61 0.77 7.25
C SER A 181 10.24 1.43 7.04
N LYS A 182 9.55 1.11 5.93
CA LYS A 182 8.22 1.66 5.64
C LYS A 182 7.17 1.23 6.67
N MET A 183 7.33 0.07 7.29
CA MET A 183 6.43 -0.41 8.35
C MET A 183 6.58 0.37 9.66
N VAL A 184 7.68 1.13 9.80
CA VAL A 184 7.98 1.93 10.98
C VAL A 184 7.45 3.36 10.83
N ASP A 185 7.78 4.05 9.74
CA ASP A 185 7.53 5.50 9.57
C ASP A 185 6.62 5.87 8.38
N TYR A 186 6.21 4.90 7.56
CA TYR A 186 5.55 5.16 6.28
C TYR A 186 4.27 4.32 6.07
N LEU A 187 3.76 3.69 7.12
CA LEU A 187 2.68 2.70 7.07
C LEU A 187 1.40 3.26 6.42
N ASP A 188 0.97 4.46 6.79
CA ASP A 188 -0.22 5.11 6.21
C ASP A 188 -0.10 5.29 4.70
N ARG A 189 1.09 5.63 4.21
CA ARG A 189 1.34 5.81 2.78
C ARG A 189 1.37 4.48 2.04
N VAL A 190 1.89 3.42 2.64
CA VAL A 190 1.82 2.06 2.05
C VAL A 190 0.37 1.59 1.94
N VAL A 191 -0.45 1.88 2.95
CA VAL A 191 -1.90 1.60 2.92
C VAL A 191 -2.56 2.33 1.75
N VAL A 192 -2.26 3.62 1.53
CA VAL A 192 -2.77 4.36 0.36
C VAL A 192 -2.25 3.77 -0.95
N GLU A 193 -0.93 3.56 -1.09
CA GLU A 193 -0.29 3.03 -2.31
C GLU A 193 -0.93 1.71 -2.79
N THR A 194 -1.26 0.84 -1.84
CA THR A 194 -1.75 -0.53 -2.11
C THR A 194 -3.27 -0.66 -2.15
N SER A 195 -4.05 0.32 -1.70
CA SER A 195 -5.52 0.17 -1.64
C SER A 195 -6.33 1.44 -1.85
N ASP A 196 -5.71 2.49 -2.38
CA ASP A 196 -6.46 3.68 -2.74
C ASP A 196 -7.51 3.38 -3.83
N LEU A 197 -8.73 3.85 -3.58
CA LEU A 197 -9.90 3.70 -4.45
C LEU A 197 -10.53 5.06 -4.76
N SER A 198 -9.73 6.13 -4.68
CA SER A 198 -10.12 7.49 -5.09
C SER A 198 -10.61 7.55 -6.56
N ILE A 199 -10.31 6.52 -7.37
CA ILE A 199 -10.84 6.33 -8.72
C ILE A 199 -12.37 6.45 -8.76
N PHE A 200 -13.09 5.99 -7.73
CA PHE A 200 -14.56 6.12 -7.68
C PHE A 200 -15.05 7.57 -7.69
N CYS A 201 -14.20 8.55 -7.36
CA CYS A 201 -14.51 9.97 -7.52
C CYS A 201 -14.79 10.34 -8.99
N PHE A 202 -14.10 9.69 -9.92
CA PHE A 202 -14.21 9.94 -11.36
C PHE A 202 -15.20 8.98 -12.05
N PHE A 203 -15.49 7.84 -11.41
CA PHE A 203 -16.43 6.81 -11.87
C PHE A 203 -17.66 6.73 -10.96
N SER A 204 -18.23 7.90 -10.63
CA SER A 204 -19.27 7.96 -9.60
C SER A 204 -20.57 7.27 -9.99
N ARG A 205 -20.88 7.21 -11.29
CA ARG A 205 -22.08 6.51 -11.77
C ARG A 205 -22.03 5.03 -11.40
N ILE A 206 -20.94 4.33 -11.74
CA ILE A 206 -20.74 2.93 -11.34
C ILE A 206 -20.76 2.81 -9.83
N PHE A 207 -20.17 3.77 -9.11
CA PHE A 207 -20.13 3.71 -7.65
C PHE A 207 -21.54 3.74 -7.03
N GLU A 208 -22.39 4.64 -7.50
CA GLU A 208 -23.80 4.75 -7.10
C GLU A 208 -24.62 3.52 -7.56
N ASP A 209 -24.42 3.04 -8.80
CA ASP A 209 -25.08 1.84 -9.31
C ASP A 209 -24.75 0.60 -8.46
N GLN A 210 -23.48 0.44 -8.06
CA GLN A 210 -23.04 -0.67 -7.19
C GLN A 210 -23.59 -0.56 -5.77
N PHE A 211 -23.78 0.66 -5.26
CA PHE A 211 -24.44 0.88 -3.97
C PHE A 211 -25.91 0.46 -4.02
N HIS A 212 -26.65 0.87 -5.07
CA HIS A 212 -28.04 0.46 -5.25
C HIS A 212 -28.17 -1.06 -5.44
N LEU A 213 -27.27 -1.66 -6.21
CA LEU A 213 -27.20 -3.12 -6.35
C LEU A 213 -26.99 -3.80 -4.97
N CYS A 214 -26.11 -3.26 -4.13
CA CYS A 214 -25.87 -3.78 -2.77
C CYS A 214 -27.12 -3.72 -1.87
N LEU A 215 -27.96 -2.68 -2.01
CA LEU A 215 -29.24 -2.54 -1.31
C LEU A 215 -30.29 -3.56 -1.77
N GLU A 216 -30.32 -3.86 -3.07
CA GLU A 216 -31.28 -4.80 -3.65
C GLU A 216 -31.01 -6.26 -3.28
N PHE A 217 -29.77 -6.61 -2.92
CA PHE A 217 -29.36 -7.97 -2.56
C PHE A 217 -29.10 -8.10 -1.04
N PRO A 218 -30.03 -8.69 -0.25
CA PRO A 218 -29.91 -8.78 1.21
C PRO A 218 -28.61 -9.43 1.72
N ALA A 219 -28.05 -10.38 0.97
CA ALA A 219 -26.78 -11.04 1.31
C ALA A 219 -25.56 -10.11 1.20
N GLN A 220 -25.67 -9.04 0.41
CA GLN A 220 -24.61 -8.04 0.20
C GLN A 220 -24.82 -6.79 1.07
N THR A 221 -26.06 -6.46 1.44
CA THR A 221 -26.38 -5.26 2.25
C THR A 221 -25.59 -5.18 3.55
N ARG A 222 -25.16 -6.32 4.14
CA ARG A 222 -24.26 -6.36 5.30
C ARG A 222 -22.91 -5.65 5.08
N TYR A 223 -22.49 -5.44 3.83
CA TYR A 223 -21.24 -4.83 3.42
C TYR A 223 -21.39 -3.36 2.98
N ILE A 224 -22.61 -2.81 3.07
CA ILE A 224 -22.96 -1.48 2.55
C ILE A 224 -22.12 -0.34 3.12
N ILE A 225 -21.58 -0.50 4.34
CA ILE A 225 -20.73 0.50 4.98
C ILE A 225 -19.41 0.75 4.20
N ALA A 226 -19.01 -0.15 3.31
CA ALA A 226 -17.82 0.03 2.47
C ALA A 226 -17.91 1.29 1.59
N PHE A 227 -19.09 1.62 1.07
CA PHE A 227 -19.30 2.76 0.17
C PHE A 227 -19.00 4.11 0.85
N PRO A 228 -19.62 4.47 1.98
CA PRO A 228 -19.27 5.71 2.68
C PRO A 228 -17.82 5.72 3.21
N LEU A 229 -17.24 4.57 3.56
CA LEU A 229 -15.82 4.50 3.95
C LEU A 229 -14.88 4.87 2.80
N ILE A 230 -15.17 4.40 1.57
CA ILE A 230 -14.39 4.71 0.37
C ILE A 230 -14.44 6.19 0.01
N CYS A 231 -15.49 6.94 0.37
CA CYS A 231 -15.52 8.39 0.18
C CYS A 231 -14.33 9.09 0.86
N SER A 232 -13.78 8.53 1.95
CA SER A 232 -12.57 9.05 2.61
C SER A 232 -11.31 8.99 1.73
N HIS A 233 -11.33 8.20 0.65
CA HIS A 233 -10.19 8.03 -0.27
C HIS A 233 -10.07 9.19 -1.25
N PHE A 234 -11.15 9.94 -1.49
CA PHE A 234 -11.22 10.89 -2.60
C PHE A 234 -10.14 11.98 -2.51
N MET A 235 -9.73 12.37 -1.30
CA MET A 235 -8.63 13.34 -1.12
C MET A 235 -7.25 12.83 -1.57
N ASN A 236 -7.07 11.52 -1.72
CA ASN A 236 -5.79 10.94 -2.14
C ASN A 236 -5.47 11.20 -3.62
N CYS A 237 -6.46 11.47 -4.47
CA CYS A 237 -6.20 11.78 -5.89
C CYS A 237 -5.77 13.23 -6.14
N THR A 238 -5.80 14.08 -5.12
CA THR A 238 -5.42 15.50 -5.26
C THR A 238 -3.90 15.67 -5.32
N HIS A 239 -3.46 16.64 -6.11
CA HIS A 239 -2.04 16.98 -6.23
C HIS A 239 -1.79 18.46 -5.91
N GLU A 240 -0.64 18.78 -5.29
CA GLU A 240 -0.28 20.15 -4.90
C GLU A 240 -0.15 21.12 -6.09
N LEU A 241 0.16 20.58 -7.28
CA LEU A 241 0.23 21.33 -8.54
C LEU A 241 -1.15 21.60 -9.16
N CYS A 242 -2.22 20.98 -8.67
CA CYS A 242 -3.60 21.23 -9.10
C CYS A 242 -4.50 21.53 -7.90
N PRO A 243 -4.31 22.68 -7.20
CA PRO A 243 -5.09 22.97 -5.99
C PRO A 243 -6.57 23.29 -6.28
N ASN A 244 -6.89 23.69 -7.52
CA ASN A 244 -8.23 24.14 -7.91
C ASN A 244 -9.28 23.02 -7.85
N GLU A 245 -8.91 21.77 -8.12
CA GLU A 245 -9.84 20.63 -8.09
C GLU A 245 -10.11 20.11 -6.66
N ARG A 246 -9.24 20.43 -5.69
CA ARG A 246 -9.29 19.85 -4.34
C ARG A 246 -10.62 20.09 -3.62
N HIS A 247 -11.15 21.31 -3.70
CA HIS A 247 -12.42 21.65 -3.06
C HIS A 247 -13.59 20.90 -3.70
N HIS A 248 -13.62 20.84 -5.04
CA HIS A 248 -14.65 20.11 -5.77
C HIS A 248 -14.66 18.61 -5.45
N ILE A 249 -13.49 17.99 -5.37
CA ILE A 249 -13.36 16.58 -4.98
C ILE A 249 -13.80 16.39 -3.52
N GLY A 250 -13.50 17.36 -2.65
CA GLY A 250 -13.91 17.36 -1.23
C GLY A 250 -15.42 17.39 -1.08
N ASP A 251 -16.08 18.36 -1.71
CA ASP A 251 -17.53 18.50 -1.69
C ASP A 251 -18.23 17.27 -2.29
N ARG A 252 -17.67 16.68 -3.34
CA ARG A 252 -18.18 15.42 -3.92
C ARG A 252 -18.12 14.27 -2.92
N SER A 253 -17.02 14.14 -2.19
CA SER A 253 -16.87 13.10 -1.17
C SER A 253 -17.89 13.25 -0.04
N LEU A 254 -18.13 14.48 0.42
CA LEU A 254 -19.11 14.81 1.46
C LEU A 254 -20.55 14.60 0.99
N THR A 255 -20.85 14.92 -0.27
CA THR A 255 -22.17 14.70 -0.84
C THR A 255 -22.49 13.20 -0.92
N LEU A 256 -21.55 12.40 -1.42
CA LEU A 256 -21.77 10.95 -1.56
C LEU A 256 -21.82 10.22 -0.22
N VAL A 257 -20.96 10.58 0.74
CA VAL A 257 -20.99 9.93 2.07
C VAL A 257 -22.32 10.18 2.78
N ASN A 258 -22.88 11.40 2.69
CA ASN A 258 -24.20 11.70 3.24
C ASN A 258 -25.28 10.89 2.51
N ALA A 259 -25.28 10.90 1.18
CA ALA A 259 -26.26 10.16 0.38
C ALA A 259 -26.25 8.64 0.61
N PHE A 260 -25.10 8.04 0.97
CA PHE A 260 -25.01 6.62 1.30
C PHE A 260 -25.40 6.27 2.74
N LEU A 261 -25.40 7.26 3.65
CA LEU A 261 -25.74 7.07 5.06
C LEU A 261 -27.21 7.45 5.37
N ASP A 262 -27.80 8.32 4.56
CA ASP A 262 -29.22 8.69 4.60
C ASP A 262 -30.15 7.54 4.16
#